data_AF-A0A9E0SJ97-F1
#
_entry.id   AF-A0A9E0SJ97-F1
#
_cell.length_a   1.000
_cell.length_b   1.000
_cell.length_c   1.000
_cell.angle_alpha   90.00
_cell.angle_beta   90.00
_cell.angle_gamma   90.00
#
_symmetry.space_group_name_H-M   'P 1'
#
loop_
_entity.id
_entity.type
_entity.pdbx_description
1 polymer ?
#
loop_
_entity_poly.entity_id
_entity_poly.type
_entity_poly.pdbx_seq_one_letter_code
_entity_poly.pdbx_strand_id
1 'polypeptide(L)'
;MMKKHRLALITAALLGAASLLVACASGGVDQTGLSSAQLDALTQDVVKNSFQDKGIVKVSQALGEDPTDQACSAADVAGHPLSADRAKEIEALNLKTIQWPADGKYLGDWKEGEKIAQSGRGRTWTDKAGAANGGNCYNCHQIDKKEISFGTIGPSLYNYGKQRGVTDPASPQAQEVVKYTWGKI
;
A
#
# COMPACT_ATOMS: atom_id res chain seq x y z
N MET A 1 54.63 18.40 -39.66
CA MET A 1 53.20 18.79 -39.68
C MET A 1 52.25 17.82 -38.95
N MET A 2 52.68 16.62 -38.52
CA MET A 2 51.79 15.59 -37.94
C MET A 2 51.54 15.67 -36.41
N LYS A 3 52.29 16.48 -35.66
CA LYS A 3 52.10 16.63 -34.20
C LYS A 3 50.88 17.50 -33.82
N LYS A 4 50.51 18.47 -34.66
CA LYS A 4 49.39 19.39 -34.39
C LYS A 4 48.02 18.70 -34.52
N HIS A 5 47.88 17.72 -35.41
CA HIS A 5 46.63 16.96 -35.57
C HIS A 5 46.40 15.95 -34.44
N ARG A 6 47.46 15.36 -33.87
CA ARG A 6 47.34 14.44 -32.71
C ARG A 6 46.88 15.19 -31.45
N LEU A 7 47.31 16.43 -31.25
CA LEU A 7 46.91 17.23 -30.10
C LEU A 7 45.43 17.67 -30.19
N ALA A 8 44.95 18.00 -31.39
CA ALA A 8 43.55 18.36 -31.64
C ALA A 8 42.57 17.19 -31.46
N LEU A 9 43.00 15.96 -31.79
CA LEU A 9 42.19 14.74 -31.59
C LEU A 9 42.10 14.34 -30.10
N ILE A 10 43.12 14.63 -29.30
CA ILE A 10 43.14 14.32 -27.86
C ILE A 10 42.29 15.32 -27.06
N THR A 11 42.27 16.61 -27.45
CA THR A 11 41.37 17.60 -26.81
C THR A 11 39.90 17.35 -27.14
N ALA A 12 39.56 16.92 -28.36
CA ALA A 12 38.17 16.58 -28.71
C ALA A 12 37.65 15.36 -27.94
N ALA A 13 38.49 14.36 -27.67
CA ALA A 13 38.12 13.18 -26.88
C ALA A 13 37.92 13.50 -25.38
N LEU A 14 38.66 14.47 -24.82
CA LEU A 14 38.52 14.88 -23.42
C LEU A 14 37.27 15.75 -23.18
N LEU A 15 36.83 16.54 -24.16
CA LEU A 15 35.56 17.30 -24.08
C LEU A 15 34.32 16.41 -24.28
N GLY A 16 34.42 15.30 -25.02
CA GLY A 16 33.35 14.30 -25.16
C GLY A 16 33.19 13.40 -23.93
N ALA A 17 34.27 13.09 -23.21
CA ALA A 17 34.21 12.28 -22.00
C ALA A 17 33.70 13.06 -20.77
N ALA A 18 33.92 14.38 -20.71
CA ALA A 18 33.44 15.23 -19.62
C ALA A 18 31.90 15.44 -19.65
N SER A 19 31.27 15.36 -20.82
CA SER A 19 29.81 15.51 -20.97
C SER A 19 29.04 14.22 -20.62
N LEU A 20 29.70 13.05 -20.62
CA LEU A 20 29.11 11.78 -20.18
C LEU A 20 29.18 11.57 -18.66
N LEU A 21 30.09 12.26 -17.96
CA LEU A 21 30.25 12.13 -16.50
C LEU A 21 29.30 13.02 -15.68
N VAL A 22 28.70 14.04 -16.27
CA VAL A 22 27.74 14.92 -15.58
C VAL A 22 26.33 14.32 -15.52
N ALA A 23 25.99 13.37 -16.40
CA ALA A 23 24.69 12.70 -16.42
C ALA A 23 24.46 11.76 -15.23
N CYS A 24 25.52 11.31 -14.53
CA CYS A 24 25.41 10.45 -13.37
C CYS A 24 25.32 11.21 -12.03
N ALA A 25 25.38 12.55 -12.06
CA ALA A 25 25.39 13.39 -10.84
C ALA A 25 24.06 14.13 -10.59
N SER A 26 23.13 14.14 -11.55
CA SER A 26 21.80 14.73 -11.37
C SER A 26 20.83 13.70 -10.78
N GLY A 27 20.87 13.51 -9.47
CA GLY A 27 19.92 12.70 -8.70
C GLY A 27 18.49 13.28 -8.65
N GLY A 28 17.95 13.74 -9.79
CA GLY A 28 16.64 14.38 -9.85
C GLY A 28 16.03 14.52 -11.25
N VAL A 29 16.63 13.91 -12.28
CA VAL A 29 16.10 13.94 -13.64
C VAL A 29 16.12 12.50 -14.17
N ASP A 30 14.95 11.96 -14.47
CA ASP A 30 14.81 10.63 -15.07
C ASP A 30 15.36 10.62 -16.51
N GLN A 31 15.51 9.44 -17.14
CA GLN A 31 15.94 9.28 -18.53
C GLN A 31 15.11 10.09 -19.55
N THR A 32 13.92 10.54 -19.13
CA THR A 32 13.00 11.41 -19.86
C THR A 32 13.31 12.91 -19.77
N GLY A 33 14.25 13.34 -18.92
CA GLY A 33 14.54 14.77 -18.72
C GLY A 33 13.60 15.48 -17.74
N LEU A 34 12.70 14.75 -17.07
CA LEU A 34 11.70 15.29 -16.16
C LEU A 34 12.11 15.15 -14.69
N SER A 35 11.74 16.14 -13.87
CA SER A 35 11.84 16.04 -12.41
C SER A 35 10.73 15.16 -11.83
N SER A 36 10.92 14.65 -10.60
CA SER A 36 9.92 13.83 -9.91
C SER A 36 8.55 14.51 -9.83
N ALA A 37 8.50 15.81 -9.53
CA ALA A 37 7.24 16.56 -9.49
C ALA A 37 6.55 16.65 -10.86
N GLN A 38 7.32 16.69 -11.96
CA GLN A 38 6.76 16.65 -13.31
C GLN A 38 6.25 15.26 -13.68
N LEU A 39 6.92 14.20 -13.23
CA LEU A 39 6.46 12.83 -13.41
C LEU A 39 5.18 12.56 -12.60
N ASP A 40 5.07 13.08 -11.39
CA ASP A 40 3.87 12.96 -10.55
C ASP A 40 2.69 13.68 -11.21
N ALA A 41 2.88 14.92 -11.67
CA ALA A 41 1.85 15.68 -12.38
C ALA A 41 1.41 14.97 -13.68
N LEU A 42 2.37 14.46 -14.47
CA LEU A 42 2.08 13.68 -15.67
C LEU A 42 1.29 12.40 -15.32
N THR A 43 1.66 11.72 -14.25
CA THR A 43 0.97 10.50 -13.79
C THR A 43 -0.47 10.82 -13.39
N GLN A 44 -0.70 11.90 -12.64
CA GLN A 44 -2.05 12.34 -12.28
C GLN A 44 -2.89 12.67 -13.52
N ASP A 45 -2.31 13.36 -14.52
CA ASP A 45 -3.00 13.65 -15.78
C ASP A 45 -3.33 12.38 -16.57
N VAL A 46 -2.38 11.45 -16.68
CA VAL A 46 -2.60 10.16 -17.36
C VAL A 46 -3.71 9.37 -16.66
N VAL A 47 -3.65 9.26 -15.34
CA VAL A 47 -4.67 8.55 -14.55
C VAL A 47 -6.05 9.20 -14.75
N LYS A 48 -6.14 10.52 -14.60
CA LYS A 48 -7.40 11.26 -14.78
C LYS A 48 -8.03 11.05 -16.17
N ASN A 49 -7.21 10.96 -17.21
CA ASN A 49 -7.67 10.79 -18.59
C ASN A 49 -7.87 9.33 -19.01
N SER A 50 -7.31 8.36 -18.27
CA SER A 50 -7.37 6.93 -18.61
C SER A 50 -8.54 6.20 -17.95
N PHE A 51 -9.00 6.68 -16.79
CA PHE A 51 -10.06 6.02 -16.03
C PHE A 51 -11.39 6.76 -16.14
N GLN A 52 -12.47 6.00 -16.33
CA GLN A 52 -13.84 6.49 -16.36
C GLN A 52 -14.74 5.67 -15.43
N ASP A 53 -15.81 6.28 -14.94
CA ASP A 53 -16.76 5.63 -14.04
C ASP A 53 -17.39 4.39 -14.69
N LYS A 54 -17.40 3.29 -13.94
CA LYS A 54 -18.08 2.05 -14.35
C LYS A 54 -18.60 1.28 -13.15
N GLY A 55 -19.91 1.00 -13.15
CA GLY A 55 -20.55 0.29 -12.06
C GLY A 55 -20.69 1.15 -10.79
N ILE A 56 -20.58 0.49 -9.64
CA ILE A 56 -20.92 1.08 -8.33
C ILE A 56 -19.79 1.86 -7.67
N VAL A 57 -18.54 1.63 -8.06
CA VAL A 57 -17.38 2.37 -7.54
C VAL A 57 -17.00 3.45 -8.53
N LYS A 58 -16.96 4.70 -8.04
CA LYS A 58 -16.59 5.87 -8.83
C LYS A 58 -15.08 6.04 -8.87
N VAL A 59 -14.56 6.55 -9.98
CA VAL A 59 -13.12 6.83 -10.14
C VAL A 59 -12.66 7.80 -9.06
N SER A 60 -13.46 8.83 -8.76
CA SER A 60 -13.16 9.79 -7.68
C SER A 60 -13.04 9.15 -6.29
N GLN A 61 -13.69 8.01 -6.06
CA GLN A 61 -13.58 7.26 -4.81
C GLN A 61 -12.41 6.28 -4.84
N ALA A 62 -12.16 5.62 -5.97
CA ALA A 62 -11.09 4.62 -6.09
C ALA A 62 -9.69 5.25 -6.20
N LEU A 63 -9.60 6.42 -6.82
CA LEU A 63 -8.36 7.14 -7.10
C LEU A 63 -8.31 8.49 -6.37
N GLY A 64 -9.12 8.64 -5.32
CA GLY A 64 -9.07 9.81 -4.45
C GLY A 64 -7.72 9.91 -3.73
N GLU A 65 -7.38 11.11 -3.31
CA GLU A 65 -6.13 11.34 -2.58
C GLU A 65 -6.23 10.82 -1.15
N ASP A 66 -5.35 9.88 -0.79
CA ASP A 66 -5.12 9.43 0.58
C ASP A 66 -3.64 9.71 0.97
N PRO A 67 -3.38 10.47 2.05
CA PRO A 67 -2.02 10.81 2.47
C PRO A 67 -1.19 9.60 2.93
N THR A 68 -1.83 8.50 3.33
CA THR A 68 -1.20 7.22 3.64
C THR A 68 -0.71 6.54 2.38
N ASP A 69 -1.58 6.40 1.37
CA ASP A 69 -1.23 5.76 0.10
C ASP A 69 -0.15 6.55 -0.65
N GLN A 70 -0.23 7.88 -0.65
CA GLN A 70 0.80 8.75 -1.22
C GLN A 70 2.17 8.53 -0.55
N ALA A 71 2.20 8.46 0.79
CA ALA A 71 3.45 8.24 1.51
C ALA A 71 4.03 6.84 1.27
N CYS A 72 3.19 5.81 1.27
CA CYS A 72 3.61 4.45 0.96
C CYS A 72 4.14 4.33 -0.48
N SER A 73 3.47 4.95 -1.45
CA SER A 73 3.91 4.96 -2.85
C SER A 73 5.24 5.69 -3.02
N ALA A 74 5.41 6.85 -2.37
CA ALA A 74 6.67 7.59 -2.40
C ALA A 74 7.82 6.79 -1.77
N ALA A 75 7.56 6.06 -0.68
CA ALA A 75 8.55 5.19 -0.05
C ALA A 75 8.97 4.02 -0.96
N ASP A 76 8.01 3.40 -1.65
CA ASP A 76 8.27 2.34 -2.63
C ASP A 76 9.14 2.85 -3.79
N VAL A 77 8.80 4.00 -4.37
CA VAL A 77 9.59 4.66 -5.43
C VAL A 77 11.00 5.00 -4.94
N ALA A 78 11.14 5.46 -3.69
CA ALA A 78 12.44 5.76 -3.10
C ALA A 78 13.26 4.49 -2.76
N GLY A 79 12.64 3.31 -2.81
CA GLY A 79 13.30 2.03 -2.53
C GLY A 79 13.69 1.85 -1.06
N HIS A 80 13.11 2.62 -0.13
CA HIS A 80 13.36 2.48 1.30
C HIS A 80 12.09 2.66 2.13
N PRO A 81 12.00 2.05 3.32
CA PRO A 81 10.85 2.23 4.19
C PRO A 81 10.63 3.71 4.58
N LEU A 82 9.42 4.01 5.03
CA LEU A 82 9.12 5.29 5.68
C LEU A 82 10.06 5.53 6.87
N SER A 83 10.41 6.78 7.12
CA SER A 83 11.10 7.16 8.35
C SER A 83 10.22 6.82 9.56
N ALA A 84 10.84 6.55 10.72
CA ALA A 84 10.10 6.18 11.93
C ALA A 84 9.09 7.26 12.35
N ASP A 85 9.43 8.54 12.19
CA ASP A 85 8.54 9.65 12.52
C ASP A 85 7.35 9.73 11.56
N ARG A 86 7.59 9.55 10.25
CA ARG A 86 6.51 9.53 9.26
C ARG A 86 5.59 8.34 9.45
N ALA A 87 6.14 7.16 9.76
CA ALA A 87 5.34 5.97 10.06
C ALA A 87 4.42 6.18 11.28
N LYS A 88 4.93 6.78 12.36
CA LYS A 88 4.14 7.12 13.56
C LYS A 88 3.04 8.14 13.26
N GLU A 89 3.33 9.15 12.44
CA GLU A 89 2.35 10.15 12.04
C GLU A 89 1.19 9.51 11.27
N ILE A 90 1.50 8.65 10.29
CA ILE A 90 0.52 7.90 9.50
C ILE A 90 -0.28 6.94 10.39
N GLU A 91 0.37 6.23 11.31
CA GLU A 91 -0.35 5.36 12.25
C GLU A 91 -1.34 6.18 13.10
N ALA A 92 -0.91 7.32 13.65
CA ALA A 92 -1.77 8.19 14.44
C ALA A 92 -2.92 8.80 13.62
N LEU A 93 -2.70 9.09 12.33
CA LEU A 93 -3.74 9.56 11.42
C LEU A 93 -4.81 8.48 11.22
N ASN A 94 -4.40 7.25 10.91
CA ASN A 94 -5.31 6.15 10.63
C ASN A 94 -6.01 5.62 11.89
N LEU A 95 -5.35 5.59 13.04
CA LEU A 95 -5.99 5.20 14.30
C LEU A 95 -7.19 6.09 14.66
N LYS A 96 -7.20 7.36 14.23
CA LYS A 96 -8.31 8.30 14.45
C LYS A 96 -9.54 7.99 13.60
N THR A 97 -9.40 7.23 12.51
CA THR A 97 -10.52 6.90 11.61
C THR A 97 -11.29 5.67 12.08
N ILE A 98 -10.70 4.86 12.98
CA ILE A 98 -11.30 3.65 13.53
C ILE A 98 -12.61 4.00 14.24
N GLN A 99 -13.68 3.33 13.80
CA GLN A 99 -14.98 3.39 14.46
C GLN A 99 -15.04 2.30 15.55
N TRP A 100 -14.97 2.73 16.80
CA TRP A 100 -15.03 1.85 17.95
C TRP A 100 -16.50 1.50 18.29
N PRO A 101 -16.80 0.26 18.73
CA PRO A 101 -18.16 -0.12 19.09
C PRO A 101 -18.61 0.65 20.34
N ALA A 102 -19.72 1.38 20.23
CA ALA A 102 -20.22 2.25 21.30
C ALA A 102 -20.66 1.48 22.55
N ASP A 103 -21.07 0.23 22.40
CA ASP A 103 -21.49 -0.66 23.49
C ASP A 103 -20.34 -1.48 24.08
N GLY A 104 -19.12 -1.29 23.57
CA GLY A 104 -17.93 -2.03 24.01
C GLY A 104 -17.95 -3.52 23.61
N LYS A 105 -18.85 -3.96 22.73
CA LYS A 105 -18.89 -5.34 22.22
C LYS A 105 -18.16 -5.42 20.88
N TYR A 106 -17.02 -6.09 20.90
CA TYR A 106 -16.13 -6.20 19.74
C TYR A 106 -16.35 -7.47 18.93
N LEU A 107 -16.94 -8.51 19.53
CA LEU A 107 -17.09 -9.83 18.90
C LEU A 107 -18.57 -10.09 18.56
N GLY A 108 -18.79 -10.53 17.32
CA GLY A 108 -20.09 -10.99 16.83
C GLY A 108 -20.16 -12.51 16.68
N ASP A 109 -21.04 -12.98 15.78
CA ASP A 109 -21.14 -14.39 15.43
C ASP A 109 -19.95 -14.83 14.55
N TRP A 110 -19.15 -15.75 15.05
CA TRP A 110 -17.99 -16.29 14.33
C TRP A 110 -18.37 -16.99 13.01
N LYS A 111 -19.59 -17.53 12.90
CA LYS A 111 -20.07 -18.17 11.67
C LYS A 111 -20.29 -17.17 10.55
N GLU A 112 -20.79 -15.98 10.89
CA GLU A 112 -20.88 -14.89 9.91
C GLU A 112 -19.49 -14.32 9.60
N GLY A 113 -18.61 -14.25 10.61
CA GLY A 113 -17.20 -13.91 10.41
C GLY A 113 -16.49 -14.82 9.39
N GLU A 114 -16.71 -16.14 9.46
CA GLU A 114 -16.16 -17.10 8.49
C GLU A 114 -16.66 -16.82 7.06
N LYS A 115 -17.95 -16.51 6.88
CA LYS A 115 -18.48 -16.14 5.55
C LYS A 115 -17.83 -14.87 5.01
N ILE A 116 -17.60 -13.88 5.86
CA ILE A 116 -16.91 -12.64 5.49
C ILE A 116 -15.46 -12.95 5.11
N ALA A 117 -14.76 -13.80 5.88
CA ALA A 117 -13.38 -14.19 5.61
C ALA A 117 -13.21 -14.93 4.29
N GLN A 118 -14.18 -15.77 3.91
CA GLN A 118 -14.20 -16.54 2.67
C GLN A 118 -14.57 -15.70 1.44
N SER A 119 -15.40 -14.66 1.61
CA SER A 119 -15.91 -13.89 0.48
C SER A 119 -14.87 -12.90 -0.05
N GLY A 120 -14.51 -13.03 -1.32
CA GLY A 120 -13.74 -12.03 -2.08
C GLY A 120 -14.61 -11.06 -2.90
N ARG A 121 -15.93 -11.03 -2.67
CA ARG A 121 -16.86 -10.17 -3.42
C ARG A 121 -16.92 -8.77 -2.83
N GLY A 122 -17.39 -7.81 -3.64
CA GLY A 122 -17.67 -6.46 -3.18
C GLY A 122 -16.81 -5.41 -3.87
N ARG A 123 -17.39 -4.21 -4.02
CA ARG A 123 -16.72 -2.99 -4.53
C ARG A 123 -15.95 -3.15 -5.86
N THR A 124 -16.35 -4.06 -6.74
CA THR A 124 -15.85 -4.09 -8.13
C THR A 124 -16.84 -3.43 -9.10
N TRP A 125 -16.39 -3.12 -10.32
CA TRP A 125 -17.24 -2.58 -11.38
C TRP A 125 -18.33 -3.55 -11.87
N THR A 126 -18.23 -4.84 -11.52
CA THR A 126 -19.21 -5.89 -11.86
C THR A 126 -20.15 -6.23 -10.70
N ASP A 127 -19.90 -5.68 -9.51
CA ASP A 127 -20.76 -5.87 -8.35
C ASP A 127 -22.08 -5.12 -8.47
N LYS A 128 -23.15 -5.72 -7.94
CA LYS A 128 -24.45 -5.07 -7.84
C LYS A 128 -24.44 -4.08 -6.67
N ALA A 129 -25.18 -2.98 -6.82
CA ALA A 129 -25.39 -2.05 -5.72
C ALA A 129 -26.06 -2.75 -4.53
N GLY A 130 -25.58 -2.48 -3.32
CA GLY A 130 -26.08 -3.10 -2.09
C GLY A 130 -25.64 -4.56 -1.85
N ALA A 131 -24.84 -5.15 -2.75
CA ALA A 131 -24.23 -6.45 -2.47
C ALA A 131 -23.29 -6.34 -1.26
N ALA A 132 -23.30 -7.35 -0.39
CA ALA A 132 -22.41 -7.41 0.76
C ALA A 132 -20.95 -7.55 0.30
N ASN A 133 -20.06 -6.79 0.93
CA ASN A 133 -18.63 -6.93 0.73
C ASN A 133 -18.09 -8.03 1.64
N GLY A 134 -17.15 -8.82 1.14
CA GLY A 134 -16.36 -9.73 1.93
C GLY A 134 -15.02 -9.13 2.36
N GLY A 135 -14.34 -9.83 3.27
CA GLY A 135 -13.02 -9.46 3.77
C GLY A 135 -11.87 -10.09 2.98
N ASN A 136 -12.16 -11.13 2.19
CA ASN A 136 -11.17 -11.85 1.38
C ASN A 136 -9.95 -12.36 2.17
N CYS A 137 -10.14 -12.66 3.45
CA CYS A 137 -9.05 -12.86 4.40
C CYS A 137 -8.20 -14.09 4.05
N TYR A 138 -8.83 -15.17 3.57
CA TYR A 138 -8.12 -16.38 3.19
C TYR A 138 -7.17 -16.19 2.00
N ASN A 139 -7.35 -15.16 1.14
CA ASN A 139 -6.39 -14.88 0.07
C ASN A 139 -5.00 -14.45 0.59
N CYS A 140 -4.92 -14.04 1.86
CA CYS A 140 -3.68 -13.56 2.47
C CYS A 140 -3.22 -14.38 3.67
N HIS A 141 -4.15 -15.03 4.39
CA HIS A 141 -3.90 -15.64 5.69
C HIS A 141 -4.49 -17.04 5.79
N GLN A 142 -3.78 -17.94 6.48
CA GLN A 142 -4.40 -19.15 7.03
C GLN A 142 -5.17 -18.81 8.32
N ILE A 143 -6.47 -19.12 8.40
CA ILE A 143 -7.31 -18.84 9.57
C ILE A 143 -7.79 -20.13 10.23
N ASP A 144 -8.49 -21.00 9.49
CA ASP A 144 -8.77 -22.38 9.91
C ASP A 144 -7.70 -23.33 9.35
N LYS A 145 -7.35 -24.36 10.12
CA LYS A 145 -6.49 -25.46 9.69
C LYS A 145 -7.19 -26.38 8.68
N LYS A 146 -8.52 -26.42 8.69
CA LYS A 146 -9.31 -27.25 7.77
C LYS A 146 -9.44 -26.62 6.37
N GLU A 147 -9.36 -25.30 6.28
CA GLU A 147 -9.34 -24.60 5.00
C GLU A 147 -7.97 -24.83 4.35
N ILE A 148 -7.98 -25.37 3.12
CA ILE A 148 -6.77 -25.72 2.38
C ILE A 148 -6.41 -24.63 1.35
N SER A 149 -7.38 -23.78 0.99
CA SER A 149 -7.20 -22.67 0.07
C SER A 149 -6.93 -21.38 0.85
N PHE A 150 -5.66 -21.14 1.16
CA PHE A 150 -5.23 -19.90 1.82
C PHE A 150 -3.93 -19.34 1.22
N GLY A 151 -3.73 -18.03 1.37
CA GLY A 151 -2.52 -17.32 0.97
C GLY A 151 -1.50 -17.18 2.09
N THR A 152 -0.32 -16.70 1.70
CA THR A 152 0.85 -16.54 2.59
C THR A 152 1.50 -15.17 2.45
N ILE A 153 0.75 -14.16 1.97
CA ILE A 153 1.21 -12.77 1.93
C ILE A 153 1.28 -12.22 3.36
N GLY A 154 0.24 -12.50 4.14
CA GLY A 154 0.19 -12.18 5.55
C GLY A 154 0.63 -13.36 6.43
N PRO A 155 0.85 -13.13 7.74
CA PRO A 155 1.12 -14.20 8.69
C PRO A 155 -0.09 -15.13 8.85
N SER A 156 0.16 -16.37 9.28
CA SER A 156 -0.94 -17.25 9.72
C SER A 156 -1.68 -16.64 10.91
N LEU A 157 -3.00 -16.68 10.85
CA LEU A 157 -3.93 -16.29 11.92
C LEU A 157 -4.54 -17.52 12.61
N TYR A 158 -4.10 -18.73 12.28
CA TYR A 158 -4.55 -19.94 12.94
C TYR A 158 -4.27 -19.87 14.44
N ASN A 159 -5.28 -20.10 15.28
CA ASN A 159 -5.21 -19.92 16.74
C ASN A 159 -4.86 -18.48 17.20
N TYR A 160 -5.12 -17.44 16.40
CA TYR A 160 -4.70 -16.05 16.69
C TYR A 160 -4.95 -15.59 18.13
N GLY A 161 -6.17 -15.78 18.64
CA GLY A 161 -6.54 -15.40 20.02
C GLY A 161 -5.82 -16.26 21.07
N LYS A 162 -5.80 -17.58 20.87
CA LYS A 162 -5.13 -18.54 21.77
C LYS A 162 -3.63 -18.26 21.88
N GLN A 163 -2.96 -17.94 20.76
CA GLN A 163 -1.54 -17.59 20.75
C GLN A 163 -1.23 -16.29 21.51
N ARG A 164 -2.24 -15.43 21.72
CA ARG A 164 -2.15 -14.19 22.50
C ARG A 164 -2.67 -14.33 23.93
N GLY A 165 -2.85 -15.57 24.42
CA GLY A 165 -3.33 -15.83 25.77
C GLY A 165 -4.82 -15.54 25.99
N VAL A 166 -5.59 -15.30 24.94
CA VAL A 166 -7.04 -15.09 25.06
C VAL A 166 -7.72 -16.45 25.25
N THR A 167 -8.16 -16.70 26.48
CA THR A 167 -8.98 -17.87 26.85
C THR A 167 -10.47 -17.54 26.79
N ASP A 168 -10.84 -16.34 27.22
CA ASP A 168 -12.18 -15.76 27.09
C ASP A 168 -12.06 -14.34 26.54
N PRO A 169 -12.54 -14.06 25.31
CA PRO A 169 -12.45 -12.73 24.71
C PRO A 169 -13.38 -11.70 25.37
N ALA A 170 -14.34 -12.12 26.20
CA ALA A 170 -15.16 -11.21 27.01
C ALA A 170 -14.51 -10.85 28.35
N SER A 171 -13.39 -11.50 28.71
CA SER A 171 -12.70 -11.23 29.98
C SER A 171 -11.99 -9.87 29.98
N PRO A 172 -11.90 -9.19 31.14
CA PRO A 172 -11.12 -7.96 31.26
C PRO A 172 -9.65 -8.11 30.84
N GLN A 173 -9.06 -9.30 31.03
CA GLN A 173 -7.67 -9.60 30.68
C GLN A 173 -7.46 -9.66 29.16
N ALA A 174 -8.48 -10.02 28.38
CA ALA A 174 -8.41 -10.06 26.92
C ALA A 174 -8.70 -8.69 26.26
N GLN A 175 -9.22 -7.72 27.02
CA GLN A 175 -9.79 -6.48 26.47
C GLN A 175 -8.82 -5.72 25.58
N GLU A 176 -7.56 -5.59 25.99
CA GLU A 176 -6.56 -4.84 25.21
C GLU A 176 -6.15 -5.58 23.94
N VAL A 177 -6.08 -6.92 23.96
CA VAL A 177 -5.83 -7.73 22.75
C VAL A 177 -7.02 -7.64 21.79
N VAL A 178 -8.24 -7.64 22.31
CA VAL A 178 -9.47 -7.52 21.51
C VAL A 178 -9.56 -6.13 20.85
N LYS A 179 -9.32 -5.06 21.61
CA LYS A 179 -9.27 -3.69 21.08
C LYS A 179 -8.16 -3.52 20.03
N TYR A 180 -6.97 -4.03 20.33
CA TYR A 180 -5.87 -4.03 19.38
C TYR A 180 -6.28 -4.71 18.06
N THR A 181 -6.93 -5.87 18.16
CA THR A 181 -7.35 -6.64 16.97
C THR A 181 -8.44 -5.91 16.19
N TRP A 182 -9.41 -5.29 16.86
CA TRP A 182 -10.43 -4.46 16.21
C TRP A 182 -9.81 -3.31 15.43
N GLY A 183 -8.78 -2.66 15.97
CA GLY A 183 -8.09 -1.57 15.27
C GLY A 183 -7.15 -2.01 14.14
N LYS A 184 -7.03 -3.31 13.88
CA LYS A 184 -6.17 -3.88 12.82
C LYS A 184 -6.95 -4.62 11.73
N ILE A 185 -8.27 -4.76 11.89
CA ILE A 185 -9.20 -5.34 10.90
C ILE A 185 -9.95 -4.19 10.23
#